data_AF-U4T5J7-F1
#
_entry.id   AF-U4T5J7-F1
#
_cell.length_a   1.000
_cell.length_b   1.000
_cell.length_c   1.000
_cell.angle_alpha   90.00
_cell.angle_beta   90.00
_cell.angle_gamma   90.00
#
_symmetry.space_group_name_H-M   'P 1'
#
loop_
_entity.id
_entity.type
_entity.pdbx_description
1 polymer ?
#
loop_
_entity_poly.entity_id
_entity_poly.type
_entity_poly.pdbx_seq_one_letter_code
_entity_poly.pdbx_strand_id
1 'polypeptide(L)'
;MSNNQDNLENKLSDAKAVGGGMLSKDKHISAVNTSAVEVAKTGSIKDLMLWLLAAVFLIGATLVNQYLPGYWQPANDVWVRIGIIVALIVFAVICLALTNQGRAFKILLKDAGVELRRVTWPSKDETVQYTWQVIVVIAIVGVFIWLLDNFFNWFVGIFIG
;
A
#
# COMPACT_ATOMS: atom_id res chain seq x y z
N MET A 1 -21.69 15.35 -65.42
CA MET A 1 -20.55 14.83 -64.64
C MET A 1 -20.50 15.28 -63.17
N SER A 2 -21.27 16.28 -62.68
CA SER A 2 -21.05 16.81 -61.30
C SER A 2 -21.56 15.90 -60.17
N ASN A 3 -22.69 15.20 -60.34
CA ASN A 3 -23.33 14.41 -59.28
C ASN A 3 -22.44 13.32 -58.62
N ASN A 4 -21.39 12.86 -59.32
CA ASN A 4 -20.43 11.91 -58.76
C ASN A 4 -19.36 12.58 -57.89
N GLN A 5 -18.98 13.84 -58.13
CA GLN A 5 -18.00 14.55 -57.31
C GLN A 5 -18.59 14.93 -55.96
N ASP A 6 -19.84 15.38 -55.97
CA ASP A 6 -20.62 15.76 -54.77
C ASP A 6 -20.78 14.57 -53.80
N ASN A 7 -20.92 13.35 -54.33
CA ASN A 7 -20.99 12.12 -53.53
C ASN A 7 -19.63 11.74 -52.92
N LEU A 8 -18.54 11.94 -53.67
CA LEU A 8 -17.19 11.65 -53.20
C LEU A 8 -16.76 12.60 -52.07
N GLU A 9 -17.12 13.87 -52.15
CA GLU A 9 -16.84 14.85 -51.09
C GLU A 9 -17.58 14.52 -49.79
N ASN A 10 -18.86 14.12 -49.86
CA ASN A 10 -19.60 13.66 -48.69
C ASN A 10 -19.03 12.36 -48.10
N LYS A 11 -18.62 11.41 -48.94
CA LYS A 11 -17.95 10.19 -48.44
C LYS A 11 -16.58 10.46 -47.83
N LEU A 12 -15.84 11.43 -48.36
CA LEU A 12 -14.56 11.87 -47.79
C LEU A 12 -14.75 12.62 -46.47
N SER A 13 -15.76 13.47 -46.36
CA SER A 13 -16.08 14.18 -45.12
C SER A 13 -16.54 13.22 -44.02
N ASP A 14 -17.38 12.24 -44.36
CA ASP A 14 -17.80 11.16 -43.44
C ASP A 14 -16.61 10.29 -43.01
N ALA A 15 -15.76 9.86 -43.95
CA ALA A 15 -14.57 9.08 -43.63
C ALA A 15 -13.58 9.85 -42.75
N LYS A 16 -13.43 11.16 -42.99
CA LYS A 16 -12.57 12.04 -42.16
C LYS A 16 -13.17 12.28 -40.78
N ALA A 17 -14.48 12.38 -40.64
CA ALA A 17 -15.17 12.51 -39.37
C ALA A 17 -15.08 11.22 -38.53
N VAL A 18 -15.27 10.06 -39.17
CA VAL A 18 -15.12 8.74 -38.54
C VAL A 18 -13.66 8.49 -38.14
N GLY A 19 -12.70 8.77 -39.02
CA GLY A 19 -11.27 8.64 -38.74
C GLY A 19 -10.77 9.59 -37.66
N GLY A 20 -11.25 10.84 -37.64
CA GLY A 20 -10.94 11.81 -36.58
C GLY A 20 -11.54 11.43 -35.23
N GLY A 21 -12.75 10.85 -35.23
CA GLY A 21 -13.39 10.30 -34.04
C GLY A 21 -12.64 9.09 -33.47
N MET A 22 -12.17 8.18 -34.33
CA MET A 22 -11.33 7.04 -33.93
C MET A 22 -9.97 7.49 -33.38
N LEU A 23 -9.30 8.43 -34.05
CA LEU A 23 -8.00 8.97 -33.58
C LEU A 23 -8.11 9.68 -32.22
N SER A 24 -9.21 10.39 -31.96
CA SER A 24 -9.46 11.04 -30.66
C SER A 24 -9.78 9.98 -29.57
N LYS A 25 -10.53 8.94 -29.92
CA LYS A 25 -10.87 7.82 -29.03
C LYS A 25 -9.62 7.05 -28.62
N ASP A 26 -8.71 6.72 -29.54
CA ASP A 26 -7.47 6.00 -29.23
C ASP A 26 -6.47 6.85 -28.44
N LYS A 27 -6.45 8.18 -28.66
CA LYS A 27 -5.68 9.11 -27.83
C LYS A 27 -6.16 9.14 -26.38
N HIS A 28 -7.48 9.07 -26.18
CA HIS A 28 -8.10 8.97 -24.86
C HIS A 28 -7.85 7.62 -24.18
N ILE A 29 -7.82 6.51 -24.94
CA ILE A 29 -7.55 5.18 -24.40
C ILE A 29 -6.06 5.00 -24.03
N SER A 30 -5.14 5.61 -24.79
CA SER A 30 -3.71 5.59 -24.49
C SER A 30 -3.35 6.42 -23.25
N ALA A 31 -4.04 7.55 -23.01
CA ALA A 31 -3.83 8.36 -21.81
C ALA A 31 -4.42 7.74 -20.53
N VAL A 32 -5.38 6.82 -20.67
CA VAL A 32 -6.00 6.09 -19.54
C VAL A 32 -5.11 4.94 -19.04
N ASN A 33 -4.13 4.49 -19.84
CA ASN A 33 -3.25 3.36 -19.51
C ASN A 33 -1.78 3.77 -19.36
N THR A 34 -1.49 4.96 -18.83
CA THR A 34 -0.14 5.22 -18.30
C THR A 34 0.04 4.31 -17.09
N SER A 35 0.60 3.13 -17.33
CA SER A 35 0.79 2.11 -16.30
C SER A 35 1.57 2.71 -15.13
N ALA A 36 1.19 2.36 -13.89
CA ALA A 36 1.91 2.80 -12.69
C ALA A 36 3.43 2.52 -12.78
N VAL A 37 3.81 1.54 -13.61
CA VAL A 37 5.18 1.15 -13.95
C VAL A 37 5.93 2.26 -14.72
N GLU A 38 5.30 2.97 -15.65
CA GLU A 38 5.93 4.07 -16.41
C GLU A 38 6.08 5.34 -15.55
N VAL A 39 5.10 5.61 -14.71
CA VAL A 39 5.16 6.72 -13.73
C VAL A 39 6.28 6.47 -12.72
N ALA A 40 6.47 5.22 -12.28
CA ALA A 40 7.55 4.84 -11.37
C ALA A 40 8.95 4.85 -12.02
N LYS A 41 9.05 4.60 -13.34
CA LYS A 41 10.34 4.53 -14.05
C LYS A 41 10.92 5.91 -14.39
N THR A 42 10.09 6.96 -14.36
CA THR A 42 10.57 8.34 -14.52
C THR A 42 11.22 8.82 -13.23
N GLY A 43 12.53 8.58 -13.08
CA GLY A 43 13.32 9.10 -11.97
C GLY A 43 13.50 10.61 -12.07
N SER A 44 12.67 11.37 -11.34
CA SER A 44 12.85 12.82 -11.23
C SER A 44 13.82 13.14 -10.11
N ILE A 45 14.77 14.07 -10.35
CA ILE A 45 15.70 14.57 -9.31
C ILE A 45 14.93 15.12 -8.10
N LYS A 46 13.72 15.65 -8.34
CA LYS A 46 12.81 16.12 -7.30
C LYS A 46 12.34 14.98 -6.37
N ASP A 47 12.13 13.79 -6.92
CA ASP A 47 11.74 12.61 -6.16
C ASP A 47 12.88 12.11 -5.27
N LEU A 48 14.12 12.17 -5.77
CA LEU A 48 15.31 11.84 -4.98
C LEU A 48 15.51 12.83 -3.82
N MET A 49 15.29 14.13 -4.05
CA MET A 49 15.31 15.14 -2.99
C MET A 49 14.22 14.90 -1.94
N LEU A 50 12.99 14.57 -2.35
CA LEU A 50 11.87 14.26 -1.45
C LEU A 50 12.13 12.99 -0.63
N TRP A 51 12.77 11.98 -1.24
CA TRP A 51 13.18 10.75 -0.55
C TRP A 51 14.28 11.00 0.48
N LEU A 52 15.31 11.78 0.14
CA LEU A 52 16.35 12.15 1.09
C LEU A 52 15.77 12.98 2.24
N LEU A 53 14.87 13.92 1.95
CA LEU A 53 14.19 14.70 2.98
C LEU A 53 13.38 13.79 3.92
N ALA A 54 12.61 12.85 3.39
CA ALA A 54 11.85 11.89 4.18
C ALA A 54 12.76 11.00 5.05
N ALA A 55 13.91 10.55 4.52
CA ALA A 55 14.88 9.77 5.28
C ALA A 55 15.46 10.58 6.45
N VAL A 56 15.78 11.87 6.24
CA VAL A 56 16.23 12.78 7.30
C VAL A 56 15.17 12.92 8.39
N PHE A 57 13.90 13.08 8.03
CA PHE A 57 12.81 13.18 9.02
C PHE A 57 12.61 11.89 9.83
N LEU A 58 12.73 10.72 9.20
CA LEU A 58 12.63 9.43 9.91
C LEU A 58 13.82 9.19 10.84
N ILE A 59 15.03 9.52 10.42
CA ILE A 59 16.22 9.48 11.29
C ILE A 59 16.06 10.48 12.44
N GLY A 60 15.56 11.68 12.16
CA GLY A 60 15.21 12.65 13.20
C GLY A 60 14.22 12.08 14.22
N ALA A 61 13.19 11.35 13.77
CA ALA A 61 12.19 10.75 14.64
C ALA A 61 12.76 9.69 15.60
N THR A 62 13.74 8.89 15.17
CA THR A 62 14.40 7.92 16.08
C THR A 62 15.31 8.61 17.09
N LEU A 63 15.98 9.69 16.68
CA LEU A 63 16.87 10.48 17.52
C LEU A 63 16.13 11.32 18.58
N VAL A 64 14.85 11.64 18.36
CA VAL A 64 14.01 12.36 19.34
C VAL A 64 13.98 11.65 20.69
N ASN A 65 13.91 10.31 20.71
CA ASN A 65 13.82 9.59 21.98
C ASN A 65 15.10 9.72 22.83
N GLN A 66 16.27 9.77 22.17
CA GLN A 66 17.56 9.75 22.84
C GLN A 66 18.10 11.15 23.17
N TYR A 67 17.90 12.13 22.28
CA TYR A 67 18.56 13.44 22.39
C TYR A 67 17.64 14.55 22.89
N LEU A 68 16.35 14.52 22.55
CA LEU A 68 15.41 15.60 22.90
C LEU A 68 15.26 15.87 24.42
N PRO A 69 15.31 14.86 25.31
CA PRO A 69 15.22 15.07 26.76
C PRO A 69 16.38 15.88 27.35
N GLY A 70 17.55 15.88 26.69
CA GLY A 70 18.74 16.59 27.13
C GLY A 70 18.77 18.08 26.73
N TYR A 71 18.02 18.47 25.70
CA TYR A 71 18.03 19.83 25.17
C TYR A 71 16.76 20.64 25.49
N TRP A 72 15.62 19.98 25.78
CA TRP A 72 14.34 20.66 25.98
C TRP A 72 13.54 20.05 27.13
N GLN A 73 13.40 20.78 28.25
CA GLN A 73 12.75 20.30 29.48
C GLN A 73 11.31 19.77 29.28
N PRO A 74 10.42 20.40 28.48
CA PRO A 74 9.09 19.85 28.28
C PRO A 74 9.05 18.58 27.41
N ALA A 75 10.15 18.21 26.75
CA ALA A 75 10.31 16.89 26.13
C ALA A 75 10.64 15.79 27.15
N ASN A 76 10.76 16.08 28.45
CA ASN A 76 10.82 15.01 29.45
C ASN A 76 9.49 14.25 29.57
N ASP A 77 8.37 14.91 29.26
CA ASP A 77 7.07 14.27 29.25
C ASP A 77 6.95 13.31 28.05
N VAL A 78 6.54 12.08 28.34
CA VAL A 78 6.39 10.99 27.36
C VAL A 78 5.37 11.37 26.28
N TRP A 79 4.29 12.08 26.64
CA TRP A 79 3.24 12.45 25.70
C TRP A 79 3.72 13.45 24.64
N VAL A 80 4.57 14.40 25.04
CA VAL A 80 5.15 15.39 24.15
C VAL A 80 6.12 14.73 23.17
N ARG A 81 6.92 13.75 23.62
CA ARG A 81 7.80 12.97 22.74
C ARG A 81 7.02 12.21 21.68
N ILE A 82 5.95 11.51 22.09
CA ILE A 82 5.08 10.78 21.17
C ILE A 82 4.48 11.75 20.14
N GLY A 83 3.99 12.91 20.57
CA GLY A 83 3.45 13.94 19.67
C GLY A 83 4.46 14.40 18.61
N ILE A 84 5.70 14.67 19.01
CA ILE A 84 6.76 15.10 18.08
C ILE A 84 7.16 13.98 17.11
N ILE A 85 7.32 12.75 17.60
CA ILE A 85 7.65 11.59 16.77
C ILE A 85 6.55 11.36 15.73
N VAL A 86 5.29 11.37 16.16
CA VAL A 86 4.14 11.21 15.26
C VAL A 86 4.11 12.34 14.22
N ALA A 87 4.35 13.59 14.62
CA ALA A 87 4.38 14.72 13.69
C ALA A 87 5.49 14.57 12.62
N LEU A 88 6.70 14.16 13.01
CA LEU A 88 7.81 13.92 12.07
C LEU A 88 7.51 12.77 11.11
N ILE A 89 6.90 11.68 11.61
CA ILE A 89 6.48 10.55 10.78
C ILE A 89 5.40 10.98 9.78
N VAL A 90 4.39 11.72 10.23
CA VAL A 90 3.32 12.24 9.35
C VAL A 90 3.91 13.14 8.27
N PHE A 91 4.87 14.01 8.62
CA PHE A 91 5.53 14.89 7.66
C PHE A 91 6.33 14.09 6.62
N ALA A 92 7.09 13.08 7.05
CA ALA A 92 7.81 12.18 6.15
C ALA A 92 6.86 11.44 5.19
N VAL A 93 5.74 10.94 5.70
CA VAL A 93 4.69 10.28 4.88
C VAL A 93 4.10 11.24 3.86
N ILE A 94 3.84 12.50 4.23
CA ILE A 94 3.33 13.52 3.28
C ILE A 94 4.36 13.80 2.18
N CYS A 95 5.64 13.96 2.51
CA CYS A 95 6.71 14.16 1.52
C CYS A 95 6.79 12.98 0.54
N LEU A 96 6.71 11.74 1.04
CA LEU A 96 6.68 10.55 0.19
C LEU A 96 5.40 10.45 -0.65
N ALA A 97 4.24 10.85 -0.11
CA ALA A 97 2.97 10.82 -0.82
C ALA A 97 2.87 11.86 -1.96
N LEU A 98 3.65 12.94 -1.90
CA LEU A 98 3.77 13.97 -2.95
C LEU A 98 4.77 13.61 -4.06
N THR A 99 5.61 12.59 -3.82
CA THR A 99 6.58 12.06 -4.79
C THR A 99 5.86 11.41 -5.98
N ASN A 100 6.48 11.39 -7.16
CA ASN A 100 5.93 10.76 -8.36
C ASN A 100 5.58 9.27 -8.13
N GLN A 101 6.45 8.56 -7.40
CA GLN A 101 6.23 7.18 -6.96
C GLN A 101 5.03 7.05 -5.99
N GLY A 102 4.80 8.06 -5.14
CA GLY A 102 3.64 8.12 -4.24
C GLY A 102 2.31 8.28 -4.99
N ARG A 103 2.30 9.01 -6.11
CA ARG A 103 1.12 9.09 -7.01
C ARG A 103 0.86 7.76 -7.73
N ALA A 104 1.91 7.09 -8.21
CA ALA A 104 1.79 5.75 -8.80
C ALA A 104 1.20 4.74 -7.81
N PHE A 105 1.65 4.79 -6.55
CA PHE A 105 1.13 3.93 -5.48
C PHE A 105 -0.36 4.18 -5.19
N LYS A 106 -0.83 5.42 -5.24
CA LYS A 106 -2.28 5.74 -5.08
C LYS A 106 -3.14 5.14 -6.19
N ILE A 107 -2.63 5.08 -7.42
CA ILE A 107 -3.32 4.43 -8.54
C ILE A 107 -3.39 2.92 -8.29
N LEU A 108 -2.29 2.29 -7.89
CA LEU A 108 -2.26 0.86 -7.54
C LEU A 108 -3.20 0.50 -6.39
N LEU A 109 -3.30 1.34 -5.36
CA LEU A 109 -4.26 1.17 -4.25
C LEU A 109 -5.71 1.19 -4.74
N LYS A 110 -6.04 2.10 -5.67
CA LYS A 110 -7.38 2.20 -6.25
C LYS A 110 -7.71 0.94 -7.05
N ASP A 111 -6.77 0.47 -7.86
CA ASP A 111 -6.92 -0.74 -8.67
C ASP A 111 -7.03 -1.99 -7.78
N ALA A 112 -6.19 -2.08 -6.73
CA ALA A 112 -6.28 -3.13 -5.71
C ALA A 112 -7.63 -3.15 -5.01
N GLY A 113 -8.24 -1.99 -4.74
CA GLY A 113 -9.58 -1.91 -4.15
C GLY A 113 -10.68 -2.42 -5.08
N VAL A 114 -10.54 -2.24 -6.40
CA VAL A 114 -11.46 -2.80 -7.39
C VAL A 114 -11.32 -4.32 -7.45
N GLU A 115 -10.09 -4.84 -7.40
CA GLU A 115 -9.83 -6.28 -7.38
C GLU A 115 -10.27 -6.94 -6.06
N LEU A 116 -10.11 -6.24 -4.93
CA LEU A 116 -10.57 -6.72 -3.61
C LEU A 116 -12.09 -6.94 -3.56
N ARG A 117 -12.86 -6.16 -4.34
CA ARG A 117 -14.32 -6.35 -4.45
C ARG A 117 -14.68 -7.59 -5.28
N ARG A 118 -13.77 -8.09 -6.11
CA ARG A 118 -13.94 -9.34 -6.86
C ARG A 118 -13.58 -10.57 -6.02
N VAL A 119 -12.85 -10.37 -4.90
CA VAL A 119 -12.61 -11.43 -3.93
C VAL A 119 -13.93 -11.76 -3.26
N THR A 120 -14.49 -12.91 -3.61
CA THR A 120 -15.62 -13.50 -2.92
C THR A 120 -15.14 -13.95 -1.55
N TRP A 121 -15.25 -13.07 -0.56
CA TRP A 121 -14.93 -13.43 0.82
C TRP A 121 -15.84 -14.57 1.27
N PRO A 122 -15.27 -15.60 1.93
CA PRO A 122 -16.04 -16.71 2.45
C PRO A 122 -17.13 -16.20 3.39
N SER A 123 -18.24 -16.93 3.47
CA SER A 123 -19.31 -16.56 4.39
C SER A 123 -18.82 -16.56 5.84
N LYS A 124 -19.48 -15.78 6.71
CA LYS A 124 -19.15 -15.74 8.15
C LYS A 124 -19.26 -17.14 8.77
N ASP A 125 -20.20 -17.95 8.29
CA ASP A 125 -20.45 -19.29 8.80
C ASP A 125 -19.30 -20.24 8.44
N GLU A 126 -18.78 -20.18 7.21
CA GLU A 126 -17.58 -20.94 6.82
C GLU A 126 -16.35 -20.52 7.63
N THR A 127 -16.17 -19.21 7.79
CA THR A 127 -15.02 -18.66 8.54
C THR A 127 -15.04 -19.12 10.00
N VAL A 128 -16.20 -19.07 10.65
CA VAL A 128 -16.37 -19.54 12.03
C VAL A 128 -16.21 -21.06 12.11
N GLN A 129 -16.70 -21.80 11.12
CA GLN A 129 -16.57 -23.26 11.06
C GLN A 129 -15.11 -23.69 11.07
N TYR A 130 -14.23 -23.04 10.29
CA TYR A 130 -12.81 -23.36 10.32
C TYR A 130 -12.10 -22.80 11.55
N THR A 131 -12.48 -21.62 12.03
CA THR A 131 -11.85 -21.00 13.21
C THR A 131 -12.05 -21.85 14.46
N TRP A 132 -13.26 -22.36 14.70
CA TRP A 132 -13.50 -23.19 15.89
C TRP A 132 -12.77 -24.54 15.80
N GLN A 133 -12.68 -25.15 14.61
CA GLN A 133 -11.88 -26.36 14.40
C GLN A 133 -10.42 -26.12 14.77
N VAL A 134 -9.83 -25.01 14.30
CA VAL A 134 -8.45 -24.64 14.63
C VAL A 134 -8.28 -24.39 16.14
N ILE A 135 -9.24 -23.73 16.80
CA ILE A 135 -9.22 -23.53 18.26
C ILE A 135 -9.20 -24.88 18.99
N VAL A 136 -10.02 -25.84 18.59
CA VAL A 136 -10.04 -27.18 19.20
C VAL A 136 -8.69 -27.88 19.02
N VAL A 137 -8.11 -27.84 17.81
CA VAL A 137 -6.81 -28.47 17.56
C VAL A 137 -5.71 -27.82 18.41
N ILE A 138 -5.68 -26.48 18.50
CA ILE A 138 -4.69 -25.77 19.32
C ILE A 138 -4.88 -26.08 20.81
N ALA A 139 -6.12 -26.19 21.28
CA ALA A 139 -6.41 -26.57 22.67
C ALA A 139 -5.89 -27.98 22.99
N ILE A 140 -6.11 -28.95 22.10
CA ILE A 140 -5.60 -30.32 22.26
C ILE A 140 -4.07 -30.32 22.30
N VAL A 141 -3.42 -29.63 21.35
CA VAL A 141 -1.94 -29.55 21.31
C VAL A 141 -1.40 -28.83 22.55
N GLY A 142 -2.04 -27.76 23.00
CA GLY A 142 -1.66 -27.03 24.21
C GLY A 142 -1.77 -27.91 25.46
N VAL A 143 -2.84 -28.69 25.59
CA VAL A 143 -3.00 -29.67 26.69
C VAL A 143 -1.95 -30.77 26.60
N PHE A 144 -1.64 -31.26 25.40
CA PHE A 144 -0.62 -32.28 25.19
C PHE A 144 0.77 -31.78 25.59
N ILE A 145 1.15 -30.57 25.15
CA ILE A 145 2.43 -29.94 25.53
C ILE A 145 2.47 -29.72 27.03
N TRP A 146 1.40 -29.17 27.62
CA TRP A 146 1.33 -28.98 29.07
C TRP A 146 1.53 -30.30 29.83
N LEU A 147 0.92 -31.40 29.38
CA LEU A 147 1.12 -32.71 30.00
C LEU A 147 2.57 -33.18 29.87
N LEU A 148 3.18 -33.02 28.69
CA LEU A 148 4.59 -33.35 28.48
C LEU A 148 5.53 -32.50 29.34
N ASP A 149 5.27 -31.20 29.47
CA ASP A 149 6.06 -30.31 30.32
C ASP A 149 6.02 -30.77 31.79
N ASN A 150 4.84 -31.14 32.29
CA ASN A 150 4.70 -31.71 33.63
C ASN A 150 5.42 -33.06 33.76
N PHE A 151 5.31 -33.93 32.74
CA PHE A 151 5.98 -35.22 32.71
C PHE A 151 7.51 -35.08 32.72
N PHE A 152 8.06 -34.20 31.90
CA PHE A 152 9.50 -33.93 31.87
C PHE A 152 9.99 -33.26 33.15
N ASN A 153 9.22 -32.33 33.72
CA ASN A 153 9.57 -31.71 34.99
C ASN A 153 9.65 -32.76 36.13
N TRP A 154 8.67 -33.66 36.19
CA TRP A 154 8.70 -34.80 37.11
C TRP A 154 9.90 -35.71 36.86
N PHE A 155 10.16 -36.06 35.59
CA PHE A 155 11.27 -36.93 35.19
C PHE A 155 12.63 -36.33 35.55
N VAL A 156 12.87 -35.07 35.22
CA VAL A 156 14.11 -34.36 35.58
C VAL A 156 14.26 -34.24 37.10
N GLY A 157 13.16 -34.03 37.83
CA GLY A 157 13.16 -34.02 39.30
C GLY A 157 13.64 -35.34 39.93
N ILE A 158 13.45 -36.48 39.26
CA ILE A 158 14.00 -37.77 39.71
C ILE A 158 15.51 -37.86 39.49
N PHE A 159 16.02 -37.25 38.41
CA PHE A 159 17.45 -37.30 38.07
C PHE A 159 18.30 -36.27 38.81
N ILE A 160 17.70 -35.11 39.12
CA ILE A 160 18.37 -33.99 39.80
C ILE A 160 18.07 -33.96 41.31
N GLY A 161 17.16 -34.82 41.75
CA GLY A 161 16.97 -35.19 43.16
C GLY A 161 18.04 -36.16 43.65
#